data_AF-A0A975GXC5-F1
#
_entry.id   AF-A0A975GXC5-F1
#
_cell.length_a   1.000
_cell.length_b   1.000
_cell.length_c   1.000
_cell.angle_alpha   90.00
_cell.angle_beta   90.00
_cell.angle_gamma   90.00
#
_symmetry.space_group_name_H-M   'P 1'
#
loop_
_entity.id
_entity.type
_entity.pdbx_description
1 polymer ?
#
loop_
_entity_poly.entity_id
_entity_poly.type
_entity_poly.pdbx_seq_one_letter_code
_entity_poly.pdbx_strand_id
1 'polypeptide(L)' 'MRQRLTPASSRAKAEKCRRAAALSSDPAIKSELRKLAEEFEDRARVLETAAREGFGHASKPD' A
#
# COMPACT_ATOMS: atom_id res chain seq x y z
N MET A 1 -6.84 18.20 2.87
CA MET A 1 -5.50 17.61 3.14
C MET A 1 -5.27 16.43 2.20
N ARG A 2 -4.35 16.52 1.23
CA ARG A 2 -3.94 15.35 0.44
C ARG A 2 -3.07 14.47 1.34
N GLN A 3 -3.63 13.37 1.87
CA GLN A 3 -2.83 12.36 2.58
C GLN A 3 -1.70 11.91 1.64
N ARG A 4 -0.44 12.20 2.01
CA ARG A 4 0.73 11.67 1.30
C ARG A 4 0.65 10.13 1.34
N LEU A 5 0.65 9.50 0.16
CA LEU A 5 0.81 8.06 0.02
C LEU A 5 2.23 7.70 0.45
N THR A 6 2.41 7.31 1.70
CA THR A 6 3.62 6.69 2.21
C THR A 6 3.43 5.17 2.26
N PRO A 7 4.51 4.37 2.29
CA PRO A 7 4.40 2.93 2.51
C PRO A 7 3.55 2.57 3.73
N ALA A 8 3.72 3.31 4.83
CA ALA A 8 2.97 3.14 6.06
C ALA A 8 1.47 3.40 5.87
N SER A 9 1.11 4.49 5.17
CA SER A 9 -0.29 4.79 4.84
C SER A 9 -0.92 3.71 3.94
N SER A 10 -0.15 3.16 2.99
CA SER A 10 -0.59 2.07 2.12
C SER A 10 -0.80 0.78 2.92
N ARG A 11 0.14 0.37 3.78
CA ARG A 11 -0.05 -0.79 4.68
C ARG A 11 -1.23 -0.62 5.62
N ALA A 12 -1.44 0.58 6.18
CA ALA A 12 -2.59 0.85 7.04
C ALA A 12 -3.92 0.72 6.29
N LYS A 13 -3.97 1.08 5.00
CA LYS A 13 -5.15 0.86 4.15
C LYS A 13 -5.35 -0.62 3.82
N ALA A 14 -4.27 -1.35 3.53
CA ALA A 14 -4.35 -2.80 3.32
C ALA A 14 -4.91 -3.53 4.55
N GLU A 15 -4.47 -3.16 5.75
CA GLU A 15 -5.00 -3.70 7.00
C GLU A 15 -6.49 -3.39 7.19
N LYS A 16 -6.92 -2.16 6.90
CA LYS A 16 -8.34 -1.78 6.96
C LYS A 16 -9.18 -2.61 5.98
N CYS A 17 -8.71 -2.80 4.75
CA CYS A 17 -9.37 -3.65 3.76
C CYS A 17 -9.46 -5.10 4.22
N ARG A 18 -8.40 -5.67 4.82
CA ARG A 18 -8.43 -7.02 5.41
C ARG A 18 -9.44 -7.15 6.54
N ARG A 19 -9.48 -6.17 7.46
CA ARG A 19 -10.46 -6.16 8.57
C ARG A 19 -11.89 -6.05 8.04
N ALA A 20 -12.13 -5.18 7.07
CA ALA A 20 -13.44 -5.06 6.43
C ALA A 20 -13.82 -6.36 5.70
N ALA A 21 -12.89 -7.01 5.01
CA ALA A 21 -13.13 -8.29 4.35
C ALA A 21 -13.49 -9.40 5.35
N ALA A 22 -12.87 -9.40 6.54
CA ALA A 22 -13.17 -10.35 7.60
C ALA A 22 -14.57 -10.15 8.20
N LEU A 23 -15.05 -8.90 8.26
CA LEU A 23 -16.37 -8.54 8.76
C LEU A 23 -17.47 -8.65 7.70
N SER A 24 -17.12 -8.77 6.42
CA SER A 24 -18.10 -8.87 5.33
C SER A 24 -18.68 -10.28 5.22
N SER A 25 -20.01 -10.36 5.22
CA SER A 25 -20.75 -11.59 4.93
C SER A 25 -20.97 -11.81 3.42
N ASP A 26 -20.88 -10.75 2.63
CA ASP A 26 -21.03 -10.83 1.17
C ASP A 26 -19.70 -11.31 0.53
N PRO A 27 -19.73 -12.41 -0.26
CA PRO A 27 -18.53 -13.00 -0.85
C PRO A 27 -17.93 -12.14 -1.98
N ALA A 28 -18.73 -11.37 -2.72
CA ALA A 28 -18.24 -10.46 -3.75
C ALA A 28 -17.51 -9.28 -3.12
N ILE A 29 -18.10 -8.64 -2.12
CA ILE A 29 -17.49 -7.55 -1.35
C ILE A 29 -16.21 -8.05 -0.65
N LYS A 30 -16.22 -9.26 -0.07
CA LYS A 30 -15.03 -9.87 0.54
C LYS A 30 -13.90 -10.07 -0.48
N SER A 31 -14.24 -10.49 -1.69
CA SER A 31 -13.28 -10.65 -2.79
C SER A 31 -12.68 -9.31 -3.22
N GLU A 32 -13.50 -8.28 -3.42
CA GLU A 32 -13.03 -6.95 -3.78
C GLU A 32 -12.16 -6.32 -2.68
N LEU A 33 -12.56 -6.46 -1.41
CA LEU A 33 -11.78 -5.96 -0.28
C LEU A 33 -10.42 -6.67 -0.14
N ARG A 34 -10.34 -7.96 -0.47
CA ARG A 34 -9.05 -8.67 -0.53
C ARG A 34 -8.16 -8.14 -1.65
N LYS A 35 -8.69 -7.98 -2.86
CA LYS A 35 -7.95 -7.39 -3.98
C LYS A 35 -7.43 -5.99 -3.65
N LEU A 36 -8.27 -5.15 -3.05
CA LEU A 36 -7.86 -3.81 -2.60
C LEU A 36 -6.75 -3.87 -1.56
N ALA A 37 -6.80 -4.84 -0.63
CA ALA A 37 -5.73 -5.02 0.33
C ALA A 37 -4.40 -5.38 -0.35
N GLU A 38 -4.42 -6.30 -1.31
CA GLU A 38 -3.25 -6.70 -2.10
C GLU A 38 -2.69 -5.52 -2.90
N GLU A 39 -3.54 -4.72 -3.56
CA GLU A 39 -3.11 -3.51 -4.28
C GLU A 39 -2.43 -2.48 -3.35
N PHE A 40 -2.94 -2.33 -2.13
CA PHE A 40 -2.30 -1.43 -1.16
C PHE A 40 -0.98 -1.99 -0.63
N GLU A 41 -0.82 -3.30 -0.49
CA GLU A 41 0.46 -3.92 -0.14
C GLU A 41 1.49 -3.78 -1.27
N ASP A 42 1.07 -3.99 -2.51
CA ASP A 42 1.93 -3.81 -3.68
C ASP A 42 2.41 -2.35 -3.79
N ARG A 43 1.49 -1.39 -3.65
CA ARG A 43 1.86 0.04 -3.59
C ARG A 43 2.81 0.35 -2.44
N ALA A 44 2.65 -0.28 -1.28
CA ALA A 44 3.60 -0.10 -0.18
C ALA A 44 4.99 -0.60 -0.58
N ARG A 45 5.09 -1.79 -1.19
CA ARG A 45 6.35 -2.36 -1.67
C ARG A 45 7.00 -1.49 -2.74
N VAL A 46 6.23 -1.02 -3.72
CA VAL A 46 6.72 -0.10 -4.76
C VAL A 46 7.29 1.17 -4.15
N LEU A 47 6.59 1.76 -3.17
CA LEU A 47 7.07 2.96 -2.48
C LEU A 47 8.30 2.67 -1.60
N GLU A 48 8.42 1.49 -0.99
CA GLU A 48 9.60 1.07 -0.23
C GLU A 48 10.81 0.87 -1.15
N THR A 49 10.60 0.23 -2.30
CA THR A 49 11.62 0.05 -3.33
C THR A 49 12.05 1.40 -3.89
N ALA A 50 11.10 2.27 -4.26
CA ALA A 50 11.40 3.61 -4.75
C ALA A 50 12.09 4.49 -3.71
N ALA A 51 11.75 4.36 -2.41
CA ALA A 51 12.48 5.02 -1.34
C ALA A 51 13.92 4.49 -1.27
N ARG A 52 14.10 3.17 -1.32
CA ARG A 52 15.42 2.52 -1.27
C ARG A 52 16.31 2.87 -2.47
N GLU A 53 15.73 2.94 -3.67
CA GLU A 53 16.42 3.32 -4.91
C GLU A 53 16.61 4.83 -5.05
N GLY A 54 15.69 5.64 -4.54
CA GLY A 54 15.79 7.10 -4.49
C GLY A 54 16.89 7.61 -3.56
N PHE A 55 17.28 6.82 -2.54
CA PHE A 55 18.51 7.05 -1.76
C PHE A 55 19.78 6.50 -2.45
N GLY A 56 19.65 5.78 -3.57
CA GLY A 56 20.76 5.23 -4.36
C GLY A 56 21.29 6.13 -5.48
N HIS A 57 20.65 7.29 -5.76
CA HIS A 57 21.04 8.21 -6.82
C HIS A 57 21.33 9.63 -6.31
N ALA A 58 21.93 9.75 -5.13
CA ALA A 58 22.52 11.00 -4.63
C ALA A 58 24.04 10.83 -4.49
N SER A 59 24.72 10.57 -5.61
CA SER A 59 26.17 10.77 -5.74
C SER A 59 26.58 10.75 -7.21
N LYS A 60 26.67 11.94 -7.81
CA LYS A 60 27.96 12.42 -8.33
C LYS A 60 27.89 13.96 -8.44
N PRO A 61 28.88 14.69 -7.90
CA PRO A 61 29.10 16.08 -8.24
C PRO A 61 29.75 16.17 -9.62
N ASP A 62 29.33 17.15 -10.42
CA ASP A 62 30.20 17.86 -11.38
C ASP A 62 29.84 19.36 -11.31
#